data_AF-A0A7K2NNJ7-F1
#
_entry.id   AF-A0A7K2NNJ7-F1
#
_cell.length_a   1.000
_cell.length_b   1.000
_cell.length_c   1.000
_cell.angle_alpha   90.00
_cell.angle_beta   90.00
_cell.angle_gamma   90.00
#
_symmetry.space_group_name_H-M   'P 1'
#
loop_
_entity.id
_entity.type
_entity.pdbx_description
1 polymer ?
#
loop_
_entity_poly.entity_id
_entity_poly.type
_entity_poly.pdbx_seq_one_letter_code
_entity_poly.pdbx_strand_id
1 'polypeptide(L)' 'MGTIGHVDHGKTTLTAAITKVLHDTYPQLNTTTSSYRDIDRAPEERQRGITIS' A
#
# COMPACT_ATOMS: atom_id res chain seq x y z
N MET A 1 11.30 -1.99 -2.75
CA MET A 1 10.83 -3.30 -2.24
C MET A 1 9.40 -3.52 -2.75
N GLY A 2 9.00 -4.74 -3.04
CA GLY A 2 7.64 -5.06 -3.55
C GLY A 2 7.03 -6.25 -2.82
N THR A 3 5.70 -6.28 -2.72
CA THR A 3 4.95 -7.36 -2.07
C THR A 3 4.32 -8.24 -3.16
N ILE A 4 4.79 -9.48 -3.30
CA ILE A 4 4.33 -10.45 -4.32
C ILE A 4 3.56 -11.62 -3.68
N GLY A 5 2.63 -12.23 -4.41
CA GLY A 5 1.80 -13.34 -3.91
C GLY A 5 0.39 -13.41 -4.52
N HIS A 6 -0.38 -14.45 -4.15
CA HIS A 6 -1.72 -14.72 -4.68
C HIS A 6 -2.71 -13.56 -4.47
N VAL A 7 -3.72 -13.44 -5.35
CA VAL A 7 -4.78 -12.42 -5.22
C VAL A 7 -5.48 -12.55 -3.86
N ASP A 8 -6.00 -11.45 -3.32
CA ASP A 8 -6.67 -11.37 -2.01
C ASP A 8 -5.85 -11.73 -0.75
N HIS A 9 -4.56 -12.09 -0.89
CA HIS A 9 -3.68 -12.32 0.26
C HIS A 9 -3.20 -11.03 0.96
N GLY A 10 -3.90 -9.90 0.76
CA GLY A 10 -3.65 -8.67 1.50
C GLY A 10 -2.34 -7.96 1.21
N LYS A 11 -1.73 -8.16 0.03
CA LYS A 11 -0.45 -7.52 -0.36
C LYS A 11 -0.50 -5.99 -0.22
N THR A 12 -1.54 -5.37 -0.80
CA THR A 12 -1.77 -3.91 -0.76
C THR A 12 -2.01 -3.42 0.67
N THR A 13 -2.79 -4.18 1.46
CA THR A 13 -3.02 -3.91 2.88
C THR A 13 -1.73 -3.96 3.69
N LEU A 14 -0.87 -4.95 3.42
CA LEU A 14 0.43 -5.09 4.07
C LEU A 14 1.35 -3.93 3.72
N THR A 15 1.43 -3.54 2.45
CA THR A 15 2.22 -2.37 2.02
C THR A 15 1.76 -1.09 2.72
N ALA A 16 0.44 -0.84 2.79
CA ALA A 16 -0.09 0.33 3.48
C ALA A 16 0.20 0.31 5.00
N ALA A 17 0.07 -0.85 5.65
CA ALA A 17 0.36 -1.01 7.07
C ALA A 17 1.84 -0.75 7.40
N ILE A 18 2.76 -1.25 6.57
CA ILE A 18 4.20 -0.98 6.72
C ILE A 18 4.47 0.53 6.67
N THR A 19 3.93 1.24 5.67
CA THR A 19 4.10 2.69 5.54
C THR A 19 3.56 3.43 6.75
N LYS A 20 2.38 3.05 7.27
CA LYS A 20 1.78 3.66 8.46
C LYS A 20 2.64 3.46 9.70
N VAL A 21 3.07 2.22 9.98
CA VAL A 21 3.88 1.89 11.16
C VAL A 21 5.22 2.62 11.11
N LEU A 22 5.88 2.67 9.95
CA LEU A 22 7.15 3.36 9.80
C LEU A 22 7.00 4.89 9.95
N HIS A 23 5.93 5.48 9.42
CA HIS A 23 5.63 6.90 9.65
C HIS A 23 5.40 7.18 11.14
N ASP A 24 4.61 6.36 11.83
CA ASP A 24 4.31 6.55 13.25
C ASP A 24 5.56 6.37 14.13
N THR A 25 6.45 5.45 13.76
CA THR A 25 7.67 5.15 14.51
C THR A 25 8.80 6.15 14.22
N TYR A 26 8.90 6.60 12.97
CA TYR A 26 9.97 7.48 12.48
C TYR A 26 9.41 8.68 11.69
N PRO A 27 8.67 9.59 12.35
CA PRO A 27 7.96 10.68 11.68
C PRO A 27 8.89 11.66 10.95
N GLN A 28 10.15 11.75 11.36
CA GLN A 28 11.17 12.61 10.75
C GLN A 28 11.78 12.00 9.46
N LEU A 29 11.70 10.67 9.30
CA LEU A 29 12.38 9.92 8.22
C LEU A 29 11.40 9.52 7.10
N ASN A 30 10.12 9.39 7.42
CA ASN A 30 9.09 8.97 6.49
C ASN A 30 7.95 9.99 6.46
N THR A 31 8.16 11.11 5.76
CA THR A 31 7.19 12.21 5.63
C THR A 31 6.03 11.91 4.68
N THR A 32 6.12 10.82 3.91
CA THR A 32 5.12 10.41 2.93
C THR A 32 4.28 9.26 3.48
N THR A 33 3.09 9.58 3.98
CA THR A 33 2.04 8.58 4.24
C THR A 33 1.35 8.26 2.91
N SER A 34 1.89 7.31 2.15
CA SER A 34 1.13 6.72 1.04
C SER A 34 -0.04 5.94 1.62
N SER A 35 -1.24 6.52 1.56
CA SER A 35 -2.46 5.87 2.00
C SER A 35 -2.78 4.69 1.08
N TYR A 36 -3.61 3.75 1.52
CA TYR A 36 -4.07 2.61 0.70
C TYR A 36 -4.58 3.05 -0.69
N ARG A 37 -5.22 4.23 -0.76
CA ARG A 37 -5.69 4.83 -2.01
C ARG A 37 -4.56 5.26 -2.94
N ASP A 38 -3.39 5.61 -2.42
CA ASP A 38 -2.26 6.07 -3.23
C ASP A 38 -1.49 4.91 -3.87
N ILE A 39 -1.74 3.67 -3.43
CA ILE A 39 -1.13 2.46 -3.97
C ILE A 39 -1.97 1.92 -5.15
N ASP A 40 -3.29 1.78 -4.96
CA ASP A 40 -4.21 1.47 -6.07
C ASP A 40 -4.58 2.76 -6.81
N ARG A 41 -3.70 3.21 -7.72
CA ARG A 41 -3.88 4.48 -8.46
C ARG A 41 -4.86 4.35 -9.62
N ALA A 42 -4.98 3.18 -10.25
CA ALA A 42 -5.86 3.05 -11.40
C ALA A 42 -7.33 2.92 -10.97
N PRO A 43 -8.28 3.62 -11.62
CA PRO A 43 -9.71 3.46 -11.37
C PRO A 43 -10.17 2.00 -11.49
N GLU A 44 -9.60 1.25 -12.43
CA GLU A 44 -9.90 -0.16 -12.67
C GLU A 44 -9.41 -1.07 -11.53
N GLU A 45 -8.25 -0.77 -10.95
CA GLU A 45 -7.66 -1.49 -9.81
C GLU A 45 -8.53 -1.32 -8.57
N ARG A 46 -8.95 -0.08 -8.26
CA ARG A 46 -9.83 0.19 -7.11
C ARG A 46 -11.20 -0.46 -7.23
N GLN A 47 -11.80 -0.46 -8.43
CA GLN A 47 -13.11 -1.06 -8.65
C GLN A 47 -13.07 -2.59 -8.51
N ARG A 48 -11.91 -3.20 -8.76
CA ARG A 48 -11.73 -4.65 -8.75
C ARG A 48 -10.98 -5.18 -7.52
N GLY A 49 -10.46 -4.31 -6.66
CA GLY A 49 -9.70 -4.69 -5.48
C GLY A 49 -8.38 -5.41 -5.81
N ILE A 50 -7.83 -5.20 -7.01
CA ILE A 50 -6.60 -5.86 -7.48
C ILE A 50 -5.56 -4.81 -7.82
N THR A 51 -4.29 -5.14 -7.58
CA THR A 51 -3.14 -4.32 -7.98
C THR A 51 -2.50 -4.92 -9.23
N ILE A 52 -2.29 -4.11 -10.27
CA ILE A 52 -1.80 -4.50 -11.62
C ILE A 52 -0.42 -3.87 -11.93
N SER A 53 0.00 -2.84 -11.19
CA SER A 53 1.26 -2.08 -11.38
C SER A 53 2.56 -2.82 -11.09
#